data_AF-A0A819SCZ8-F1
#
_entry.id   AF-A0A819SCZ8-F1
#
_cell.length_a   1.000
_cell.length_b   1.000
_cell.length_c   1.000
_cell.angle_alpha   90.00
_cell.angle_beta   90.00
_cell.angle_gamma   90.00
#
_symmetry.space_group_name_H-M   'P 1'
#
loop_
_entity.id
_entity.type
_entity.pdbx_description
1 polymer ?
#
loop_
_entity_poly.entity_id
_entity_poly.type
_entity_poly.pdbx_seq_one_letter_code
_entity_poly.pdbx_strand_id
1 'polypeptide(L)'
;IKCKLITRSQLHDQQSLTTSLTTMTTNEPKKEEMGSKLLKKMGWVGGGIGKDLQGIAEPIQIEDLQGRKGLGSNGLFPNQIFIKNLRRVLEEFISTNDDDGELQFTNEFNSEERKSIHKEAMKLHLTSNSYGRDGERRIRVTQKRNVDQLVDHLLTHGGETARYELKAQTQPKPIITQLSQRSYANMGPVSPQWMAPDACDDGTL
;
A
#
# COMPACT_ATOMS: atom_id res chain seq x y z
N ILE A 1 -1.93 -12.28 -13.28
CA ILE A 1 -2.34 -11.35 -12.20
C ILE A 1 -2.11 -9.93 -12.69
N LYS A 2 -3.17 -9.12 -12.79
CA LYS A 2 -3.06 -7.71 -13.20
C LYS A 2 -2.39 -6.93 -12.06
N CYS A 3 -1.28 -6.28 -12.36
CA CYS A 3 -0.52 -5.51 -11.36
C CYS A 3 -0.34 -4.08 -11.87
N LYS A 4 -0.82 -3.09 -11.11
CA LYS A 4 -0.59 -1.67 -11.39
C LYS A 4 0.68 -1.23 -10.68
N LEU A 5 1.70 -0.86 -11.44
CA LEU A 5 2.98 -0.43 -10.91
C LEU A 5 3.01 1.10 -10.75
N ILE A 6 3.42 1.58 -9.57
CA ILE A 6 3.54 2.99 -9.21
C ILE A 6 5.01 3.34 -8.97
N THR A 7 5.50 4.32 -9.73
CA THR A 7 6.87 4.85 -9.61
C THR A 7 6.92 6.02 -8.64
N ARG A 8 8.12 6.37 -8.17
CA ARG A 8 8.26 7.51 -7.24
C ARG A 8 7.91 8.84 -7.89
N SER A 9 8.24 9.03 -9.17
CA SER A 9 7.92 10.25 -9.93
C SER A 9 6.43 10.55 -9.96
N GLN A 10 5.60 9.55 -10.22
CA GLN A 10 4.13 9.68 -10.31
C GLN A 10 3.48 10.25 -9.04
N LEU A 11 4.12 10.09 -7.87
CA LEU A 11 3.62 10.63 -6.60
C LEU A 11 4.18 12.01 -6.27
N HIS A 12 5.31 12.40 -6.85
CA HIS A 12 5.97 13.69 -6.60
C HIS A 12 5.66 14.75 -7.65
N ASP A 13 5.04 14.39 -8.78
CA ASP A 13 4.72 15.34 -9.84
C ASP A 13 3.73 16.42 -9.36
N GLN A 14 4.18 17.68 -9.47
CA GLN A 14 3.44 18.91 -9.13
C GLN A 14 2.46 19.36 -10.22
N GLN A 15 2.33 18.61 -11.33
CA GLN A 15 1.73 19.08 -12.59
C GLN A 15 0.20 19.26 -12.59
N SER A 16 -0.41 19.63 -11.46
CA SER A 16 -1.80 20.15 -11.46
C SER A 16 -2.00 21.38 -10.57
N LEU A 17 -0.93 22.06 -10.12
CA LEU A 17 -1.05 23.30 -9.34
C LEU A 17 -0.24 24.49 -9.89
N THR A 18 0.43 24.36 -11.04
CA THR A 18 1.25 25.45 -11.62
C THR A 18 0.62 26.16 -12.83
N THR A 19 -0.60 25.80 -13.24
CA THR A 19 -1.28 26.43 -14.39
C THR A 19 -1.82 27.83 -14.10
N SER A 20 -1.66 28.39 -12.89
CA SER A 20 -2.06 29.77 -12.58
C SER A 20 -0.91 30.73 -12.25
N LEU A 21 0.36 30.31 -12.26
CA LEU A 21 1.50 31.23 -12.06
C LEU A 21 2.49 31.30 -13.24
N THR A 22 2.20 30.61 -14.34
CA THR A 22 3.03 30.67 -15.56
C THR A 22 2.53 31.78 -16.49
N THR A 23 2.75 33.04 -16.11
CA THR A 23 2.69 34.17 -17.06
C THR A 23 3.86 35.13 -16.86
N MET A 24 5.06 34.66 -16.52
CA MET A 24 6.24 35.51 -16.31
C MET A 24 7.51 35.00 -17.02
N THR A 25 7.41 34.62 -18.29
CA THR A 25 8.56 34.44 -19.20
C THR A 25 8.46 35.37 -20.40
N THR A 26 8.73 36.65 -20.17
CA THR A 26 9.16 37.61 -21.19
C THR A 26 9.88 38.71 -20.44
N ASN A 27 11.11 39.04 -20.86
CA ASN A 27 11.93 40.17 -20.40
C ASN A 27 11.32 41.49 -20.87
N GLU A 28 10.04 41.68 -20.58
CA GLU A 28 9.26 42.88 -20.85
C GLU A 28 8.57 43.21 -19.53
N PRO A 29 8.69 44.44 -19.00
CA PRO A 29 8.01 44.83 -17.78
C PRO A 29 6.51 44.61 -17.97
N LYS A 30 6.00 43.53 -17.38
CA LYS A 30 4.58 43.22 -17.43
C LYS A 30 3.81 44.30 -16.68
N LYS A 31 3.06 45.06 -17.47
CA LYS A 31 1.92 45.91 -17.09
C LYS A 31 2.07 46.62 -15.74
N GLU A 32 2.76 47.75 -15.77
CA GLU A 32 2.74 48.85 -14.78
C GLU A 32 2.17 48.54 -13.39
N GLU A 33 2.80 47.63 -12.65
CA GLU A 33 2.53 47.47 -11.22
C GLU A 33 2.83 48.81 -10.51
N MET A 34 2.08 49.17 -9.45
CA MET A 34 2.17 50.50 -8.81
C MET A 34 3.60 50.94 -8.52
N GLY A 35 4.46 50.01 -8.11
CA GLY A 35 5.88 50.27 -7.86
C GLY A 35 6.63 50.75 -9.11
N SER A 36 6.42 50.13 -10.27
CA SER A 36 7.07 50.53 -11.52
C SER A 36 6.63 51.93 -11.97
N LYS A 37 5.35 52.28 -11.76
CA LYS A 37 4.81 53.61 -12.05
C LYS A 37 5.39 54.67 -11.11
N LEU A 38 5.57 54.33 -9.84
CA LEU A 38 6.22 55.20 -8.86
C LEU A 38 7.69 55.43 -9.22
N LEU A 39 8.44 54.38 -9.53
CA LEU A 39 9.85 54.48 -9.91
C LEU A 39 10.05 55.37 -11.14
N LYS A 40 9.24 55.17 -12.19
CA LYS A 40 9.27 56.05 -13.38
C LYS A 40 8.99 57.51 -13.05
N LYS A 41 8.03 57.78 -12.16
CA LYS A 41 7.73 59.16 -11.70
C LYS A 41 8.89 59.81 -10.94
N MET A 42 9.73 59.01 -10.30
CA MET A 42 10.94 59.48 -9.61
C MET A 42 12.16 59.56 -10.54
N GLY A 43 11.97 59.37 -11.86
CA GLY A 43 13.04 59.50 -12.86
C GLY A 43 13.81 58.21 -13.15
N TRP A 44 13.35 57.05 -12.66
CA TRP A 44 13.99 55.78 -12.99
C TRP A 44 13.64 55.35 -14.42
N VAL A 45 14.68 55.14 -15.24
CA VAL A 45 14.57 54.78 -16.66
C VAL A 45 14.77 53.28 -16.93
N GLY A 46 15.04 52.48 -15.89
CA GLY A 46 15.37 51.07 -15.97
C GLY A 46 16.75 50.75 -15.36
N GLY A 47 17.09 49.46 -15.27
CA GLY A 47 18.36 49.00 -14.68
C GLY A 47 18.38 49.03 -13.14
N GLY A 48 19.57 49.03 -12.55
CA GLY A 48 19.75 49.04 -11.10
C GLY A 48 19.31 50.36 -10.44
N ILE A 49 18.78 50.30 -9.21
CA ILE A 49 18.41 51.51 -8.47
C ILE A 49 19.65 52.22 -7.88
N GLY A 50 19.73 53.55 -8.01
CA GLY A 50 20.83 54.37 -7.50
C GLY A 50 21.47 55.26 -8.56
N LYS A 51 22.32 56.21 -8.13
CA LYS A 51 22.95 57.21 -9.02
C LYS A 51 23.82 56.59 -10.12
N ASP A 52 24.54 55.53 -9.78
CA ASP A 52 25.48 54.84 -10.66
C ASP A 52 24.93 53.46 -11.07
N LEU A 53 23.61 53.27 -11.00
CA LEU A 53 22.91 52.01 -11.28
C LEU A 53 23.41 50.84 -10.42
N GLN A 54 23.91 51.11 -9.21
CA GLN A 54 24.52 50.11 -8.33
C GLN A 54 23.55 49.06 -7.77
N GLY A 55 22.25 49.33 -7.87
CA GLY A 55 21.21 48.42 -7.42
C GLY A 55 21.06 47.19 -8.32
N ILE A 56 20.29 46.23 -7.84
CA ILE A 56 20.00 45.00 -8.57
C ILE A 56 19.08 45.33 -9.76
N ALA A 57 19.57 45.14 -10.98
CA ALA A 57 18.82 45.40 -12.22
C ALA A 57 17.87 44.26 -12.58
N GLU A 58 18.30 43.02 -12.32
CA GLU A 58 17.49 41.83 -12.57
C GLU A 58 16.69 41.48 -11.32
N PRO A 59 15.37 41.25 -11.42
CA PRO A 59 14.59 40.81 -10.28
C PRO A 59 15.27 39.63 -9.58
N ILE A 60 15.36 39.69 -8.26
CA ILE A 60 15.94 38.57 -7.48
C ILE A 60 15.13 37.34 -7.83
N GLN A 61 15.76 36.42 -8.55
CA GLN A 61 15.15 35.16 -8.90
C GLN A 61 14.97 34.38 -7.61
N ILE A 62 13.75 33.93 -7.38
CA ILE A 62 13.51 32.96 -6.32
C ILE A 62 14.09 31.65 -6.85
N GLU A 63 15.36 31.40 -6.51
CA GLU A 63 15.86 30.03 -6.54
C GLU A 63 14.96 29.24 -5.59
N ASP A 64 14.15 28.33 -6.14
CA ASP A 64 13.41 27.38 -5.34
C ASP A 64 14.45 26.48 -4.66
N LEU A 65 14.93 26.94 -3.51
CA LEU A 65 15.88 26.24 -2.66
C LEU A 65 15.11 25.06 -2.06
N GLN A 66 14.90 24.03 -2.89
CA GLN A 66 14.34 22.74 -2.53
C GLN A 66 15.16 22.16 -1.38
N GLY A 67 14.78 22.48 -0.14
CA GLY A 67 15.50 22.03 1.06
C GLY A 67 15.54 23.02 2.22
N ARG A 68 15.33 24.33 2.01
CA ARG A 68 15.27 25.29 3.13
C ARG A 68 13.87 25.38 3.71
N LYS A 69 13.42 24.26 4.25
CA LYS A 69 12.25 24.17 5.10
C LYS A 69 12.67 24.70 6.49
N GLY A 70 12.14 25.87 6.89
CA GLY A 70 12.52 26.56 8.14
C GLY A 70 12.35 25.74 9.42
N LEU A 71 12.87 26.24 10.55
CA LEU A 71 12.73 25.60 11.87
C LEU A 71 11.22 25.42 12.20
N GLY A 72 10.78 24.18 12.42
CA GLY A 72 9.36 23.83 12.63
C GLY A 72 8.61 23.42 11.36
N SER A 73 9.21 23.55 10.18
CA SER A 73 8.73 22.84 9.02
C SER A 73 9.21 21.40 9.11
N ASN A 74 8.25 20.49 9.16
CA ASN A 74 8.53 19.09 9.36
C ASN A 74 9.27 18.54 8.13
N GLY A 75 10.60 18.57 8.19
CA GLY A 75 11.51 17.92 7.25
C GLY A 75 11.49 16.38 7.35
N LEU A 76 10.56 15.83 8.13
CA LEU A 76 10.39 14.40 8.39
C LEU A 76 9.09 13.82 7.80
N PHE A 77 8.27 14.65 7.14
CA PHE A 77 7.07 14.18 6.47
C PHE A 77 7.29 14.22 4.96
N PRO A 78 6.86 13.16 4.24
CA PRO A 78 6.87 13.24 2.79
C PRO A 78 6.04 14.44 2.35
N ASN A 79 6.41 14.99 1.19
CA ASN A 79 5.79 16.16 0.61
C ASN A 79 4.25 16.08 0.71
N GLN A 80 3.56 17.16 1.08
CA GLN A 80 2.09 17.19 1.12
C GLN A 80 1.48 16.79 -0.24
N ILE A 81 2.18 17.11 -1.33
CA ILE A 81 1.87 16.63 -2.68
C ILE A 81 1.94 15.09 -2.75
N PHE A 82 3.00 14.48 -2.22
CA PHE A 82 3.15 13.03 -2.17
C PHE A 82 1.99 12.36 -1.44
N ILE A 83 1.62 12.84 -0.24
CA ILE A 83 0.52 12.24 0.52
C ILE A 83 -0.82 12.40 -0.20
N LYS A 84 -1.07 13.57 -0.80
CA LYS A 84 -2.28 13.81 -1.59
C LYS A 84 -2.36 12.86 -2.80
N ASN A 85 -1.28 12.73 -3.55
CA ASN A 85 -1.22 11.86 -4.72
C ASN A 85 -1.31 10.38 -4.32
N LEU A 86 -0.64 9.98 -3.24
CA LEU A 86 -0.73 8.64 -2.69
C LEU A 86 -2.17 8.29 -2.32
N ARG A 87 -2.86 9.19 -1.60
CA ARG A 87 -4.27 9.00 -1.24
C ARG A 87 -5.15 8.82 -2.46
N ARG A 88 -5.01 9.70 -3.47
CA ARG A 88 -5.73 9.60 -4.74
C ARG A 88 -5.55 8.24 -5.40
N VAL A 89 -4.31 7.76 -5.50
CA VAL A 89 -4.00 6.46 -6.13
C VAL A 89 -4.60 5.29 -5.36
N LEU A 90 -4.60 5.34 -4.02
CA LEU A 90 -5.20 4.30 -3.18
C LEU A 90 -6.74 4.32 -3.26
N GLU A 91 -7.36 5.49 -3.30
CA GLU A 91 -8.82 5.64 -3.46
C GLU A 91 -9.27 5.15 -4.84
N GLU A 92 -8.54 5.51 -5.91
CA GLU A 92 -8.77 5.00 -7.26
C GLU A 92 -8.70 3.46 -7.30
N PHE A 93 -7.71 2.88 -6.62
CA PHE A 93 -7.57 1.42 -6.50
C PHE A 93 -8.79 0.78 -5.82
N ILE A 94 -9.32 1.39 -4.76
CA ILE A 94 -10.53 0.90 -4.08
C ILE A 94 -11.75 1.04 -4.99
N SER A 95 -11.90 2.18 -5.68
CA SER A 95 -13.05 2.43 -6.56
C SER A 95 -13.09 1.47 -7.73
N THR A 96 -11.93 1.02 -8.24
CA THR A 96 -11.90 0.13 -9.39
C THR A 96 -12.49 -1.25 -9.13
N ASN A 97 -12.58 -1.74 -7.87
CA ASN A 97 -13.22 -2.97 -7.31
C ASN A 97 -13.29 -4.31 -8.09
N ASP A 98 -13.12 -4.32 -9.41
CA ASP A 98 -13.52 -5.35 -10.36
C ASP A 98 -12.43 -6.36 -10.70
N ASP A 99 -11.18 -6.08 -10.37
CA ASP A 99 -10.08 -6.99 -10.67
C ASP A 99 -9.46 -7.50 -9.36
N ASP A 100 -9.14 -8.79 -9.25
CA ASP A 100 -8.22 -9.35 -8.24
C ASP A 100 -6.79 -8.79 -8.34
N GLY A 101 -6.67 -7.55 -8.82
CA GLY A 101 -5.42 -6.89 -9.09
C GLY A 101 -4.67 -6.52 -7.82
N GLU A 102 -3.40 -6.19 -8.03
CA GLU A 102 -2.50 -5.75 -6.99
C GLU A 102 -1.97 -4.38 -7.36
N LEU A 103 -1.91 -3.49 -6.37
CA LEU A 103 -1.21 -2.23 -6.51
C LEU A 103 0.20 -2.40 -5.98
N GLN A 104 1.19 -2.02 -6.76
CA GLN A 104 2.58 -2.22 -6.41
C GLN A 104 3.38 -0.93 -6.51
N PHE A 105 4.07 -0.57 -5.44
CA PHE A 105 5.04 0.51 -5.42
C PHE A 105 6.44 -0.05 -5.69
N THR A 106 7.17 0.62 -6.57
CA THR A 106 8.56 0.29 -6.94
C THR A 106 9.52 0.36 -5.75
N ASN A 107 10.79 0.00 -5.97
CA ASN A 107 11.85 0.06 -4.97
C ASN A 107 12.39 1.47 -4.71
N GLU A 108 12.04 2.44 -5.56
CA GLU A 108 12.56 3.82 -5.58
C GLU A 108 12.21 4.65 -4.32
N PHE A 109 11.29 4.18 -3.49
CA PHE A 109 10.84 4.88 -2.29
C PHE A 109 11.82 4.71 -1.11
N ASN A 110 12.06 5.81 -0.40
CA ASN A 110 12.87 5.81 0.82
C ASN A 110 12.10 5.22 2.02
N SER A 111 12.79 5.01 3.16
CA SER A 111 12.19 4.41 4.36
C SER A 111 10.98 5.20 4.92
N GLU A 112 11.01 6.52 4.84
CA GLU A 112 9.95 7.41 5.35
C GLU A 112 8.71 7.43 4.43
N GLU A 113 8.93 7.46 3.12
CA GLU A 113 7.89 7.32 2.10
C GLU A 113 7.21 5.96 2.22
N ARG A 114 7.99 4.88 2.43
CA ARG A 114 7.46 3.53 2.67
C ARG A 114 6.57 3.48 3.92
N LYS A 115 7.01 4.08 5.04
CA LYS A 115 6.19 4.19 6.26
C LYS A 115 4.89 4.93 5.97
N SER A 116 4.95 5.99 5.18
CA SER A 116 3.78 6.78 4.81
C SER A 116 2.82 6.02 3.90
N ILE A 117 3.32 5.22 2.95
CA ILE A 117 2.51 4.30 2.13
C ILE A 117 1.77 3.30 3.01
N HIS A 118 2.48 2.64 3.94
CA HIS A 118 1.85 1.71 4.88
C HIS A 118 0.80 2.40 5.76
N LYS A 119 1.09 3.61 6.25
CA LYS A 119 0.17 4.40 7.09
C LYS A 119 -1.09 4.80 6.35
N GLU A 120 -0.99 5.32 5.12
CA GLU A 120 -2.17 5.71 4.33
C GLU A 120 -2.98 4.49 3.86
N ALA A 121 -2.31 3.40 3.46
CA ALA A 121 -2.99 2.15 3.13
C ALA A 121 -3.80 1.61 4.33
N MET A 122 -3.21 1.63 5.54
CA MET A 122 -3.88 1.21 6.76
C MET A 122 -5.10 2.06 7.09
N LYS A 123 -5.02 3.39 6.91
CA LYS A 123 -6.15 4.31 7.11
C LYS A 123 -7.32 4.00 6.18
N LEU A 124 -7.03 3.53 4.96
CA LEU A 124 -8.03 3.12 3.98
C LEU A 124 -8.39 1.63 4.08
N HIS A 125 -7.99 0.97 5.17
CA HIS A 125 -8.26 -0.46 5.43
C HIS A 125 -7.71 -1.42 4.36
N LEU A 126 -6.68 -1.00 3.63
CA LEU A 126 -5.95 -1.82 2.68
C LEU A 126 -4.84 -2.61 3.39
N THR A 127 -4.54 -3.78 2.86
CA THR A 127 -3.40 -4.60 3.34
C THR A 127 -2.16 -4.20 2.56
N SER A 128 -1.09 -3.82 3.26
CA SER A 128 0.17 -3.44 2.63
C SER A 128 1.30 -4.34 3.13
N ASN A 129 2.10 -4.88 2.21
CA ASN A 129 3.20 -5.79 2.52
C ASN A 129 4.45 -5.42 1.72
N SER A 130 5.56 -5.21 2.42
CA SER A 130 6.88 -4.98 1.82
C SER A 130 7.56 -6.32 1.55
N TYR A 131 7.96 -6.58 0.30
CA TYR A 131 8.60 -7.83 -0.09
C TYR A 131 9.81 -7.61 -1.00
N GLY A 132 10.74 -8.57 -1.05
CA GLY A 132 12.01 -8.48 -1.78
C GLY A 132 13.22 -8.20 -0.86
N ARG A 133 14.43 -8.42 -1.40
CA ARG A 133 15.71 -8.15 -0.72
C ARG A 133 16.16 -6.70 -0.93
N ASP A 134 17.13 -6.25 -0.14
CA ASP A 134 17.66 -4.88 -0.19
C ASP A 134 18.11 -4.52 -1.61
N GLY A 135 17.57 -3.42 -2.14
CA GLY A 135 17.74 -2.99 -3.55
C GLY A 135 16.52 -3.28 -4.44
N GLU A 136 15.79 -4.38 -4.24
CA GLU A 136 14.58 -4.74 -5.02
C GLU A 136 13.29 -4.67 -4.18
N ARG A 137 13.42 -4.26 -2.92
CA ARG A 137 12.33 -4.25 -1.96
C ARG A 137 11.20 -3.34 -2.43
N ARG A 138 10.01 -3.88 -2.58
CA ARG A 138 8.82 -3.22 -3.13
C ARG A 138 7.63 -3.40 -2.22
N ILE A 139 6.66 -2.49 -2.29
CA ILE A 139 5.45 -2.55 -1.48
C ILE A 139 4.31 -3.07 -2.35
N ARG A 140 3.66 -4.13 -1.92
CA ARG A 140 2.38 -4.61 -2.46
C ARG A 140 1.25 -4.06 -1.61
N VAL A 141 0.19 -3.62 -2.24
CA VAL A 141 -1.07 -3.24 -1.60
C VAL A 141 -2.20 -4.07 -2.20
N THR A 142 -2.99 -4.68 -1.33
CA THR A 142 -4.13 -5.54 -1.67
C THR A 142 -5.36 -5.11 -0.86
N GLN A 143 -6.53 -5.29 -1.45
CA GLN A 143 -7.81 -5.09 -0.77
C GLN A 143 -8.26 -6.41 -0.14
N LYS A 144 -8.77 -6.35 1.09
CA LYS A 144 -9.42 -7.51 1.70
C LYS A 144 -10.82 -7.65 1.11
N ARG A 145 -11.16 -8.84 0.62
CA ARG A 145 -12.54 -9.20 0.26
C ARG A 145 -13.11 -10.18 1.26
N ASN A 146 -14.40 -10.05 1.57
CA ASN A 146 -15.13 -11.09 2.28
C ASN A 146 -15.28 -12.32 1.35
N VAL A 147 -15.44 -13.51 1.92
CA VAL A 147 -15.74 -14.73 1.19
C VAL A 147 -16.98 -14.55 0.32
N ASP A 148 -18.06 -13.99 0.86
CA ASP A 148 -19.31 -13.78 0.10
C ASP A 148 -19.09 -12.86 -1.11
N GLN A 149 -18.42 -11.73 -0.90
CA GLN A 149 -18.06 -10.78 -1.97
C GLN A 149 -17.16 -11.41 -3.03
N LEU A 150 -16.26 -12.31 -2.62
CA LEU A 150 -15.39 -13.03 -3.54
C LEU A 150 -16.19 -14.03 -4.37
N VAL A 151 -17.14 -14.75 -3.76
CA VAL A 151 -18.01 -15.68 -4.50
C VAL A 151 -18.89 -14.93 -5.49
N ASP A 152 -19.53 -13.84 -5.09
CA ASP A 152 -20.36 -13.01 -5.98
C ASP A 152 -19.57 -12.47 -7.17
N HIS A 153 -18.33 -12.02 -6.90
CA HIS A 153 -17.40 -11.56 -7.93
C HIS A 153 -17.01 -12.69 -8.88
N LEU A 154 -16.65 -13.86 -8.35
CA LEU A 154 -16.33 -15.05 -9.16
C LEU A 154 -17.51 -15.46 -10.04
N LEU A 155 -18.72 -15.49 -9.49
CA LEU A 155 -19.93 -15.82 -10.24
C LEU A 155 -20.20 -14.81 -11.37
N THR A 156 -19.98 -13.52 -11.10
CA THR A 156 -20.14 -12.44 -12.10
C THR A 156 -19.16 -12.59 -13.26
N HIS A 157 -17.92 -13.03 -12.99
CA HIS A 157 -16.87 -13.22 -14.01
C HIS A 157 -16.83 -14.62 -14.63
N GLY A 158 -17.86 -15.45 -14.44
CA GLY A 158 -17.98 -16.76 -15.10
C GLY A 158 -17.30 -17.92 -14.35
N GLY A 159 -17.03 -17.76 -13.06
CA GLY A 159 -16.51 -18.79 -12.17
C GLY A 159 -14.98 -18.84 -12.06
N GLU A 160 -14.27 -17.99 -12.78
CA GLU A 160 -12.80 -17.95 -12.80
C GLU A 160 -12.28 -16.52 -12.84
N THR A 161 -11.27 -16.24 -12.02
CA THR A 161 -10.48 -15.01 -12.07
C THR A 161 -8.99 -15.34 -12.15
N ALA A 162 -8.15 -14.32 -12.28
CA ALA A 162 -6.70 -14.49 -12.35
C ALA A 162 -6.07 -15.13 -11.08
N ARG A 163 -6.81 -15.23 -9.97
CA ARG A 163 -6.33 -15.80 -8.71
C ARG A 163 -7.20 -16.92 -8.15
N TYR A 164 -8.49 -16.96 -8.47
CA TYR A 164 -9.44 -17.87 -7.85
C TYR A 164 -10.28 -18.58 -8.90
N GLU A 165 -10.64 -19.83 -8.62
CA GLU A 165 -11.51 -20.66 -9.46
C GLU A 165 -12.57 -21.27 -8.55
N LEU A 166 -13.83 -21.19 -8.93
CA LEU A 166 -14.93 -21.79 -8.18
C LEU A 166 -15.03 -23.28 -8.50
N LYS A 167 -14.55 -24.14 -7.58
CA LYS A 167 -14.65 -25.60 -7.72
C LYS A 167 -15.94 -26.14 -7.12
N ALA A 168 -16.59 -27.05 -7.85
CA ALA A 168 -17.70 -27.83 -7.31
C ALA A 168 -17.24 -28.69 -6.12
N GLN A 169 -18.13 -28.91 -5.16
CA GLN A 169 -17.85 -29.79 -4.02
C GLN A 169 -17.46 -31.18 -4.52
N THR A 170 -16.21 -31.57 -4.31
CA THR A 170 -15.75 -32.93 -4.59
C THR A 170 -16.43 -33.88 -3.60
N GLN A 171 -17.06 -34.93 -4.12
CA GLN A 171 -17.62 -36.02 -3.33
C GLN A 171 -16.56 -36.51 -2.32
N PRO A 172 -16.93 -36.79 -1.05
CA PRO A 172 -15.97 -37.26 -0.07
C PRO A 172 -15.28 -38.51 -0.59
N LYS A 173 -13.93 -38.52 -0.57
CA LYS A 173 -13.15 -39.72 -0.92
C LYS A 173 -13.66 -40.89 -0.06
N PRO A 174 -14.01 -42.04 -0.65
CA PRO A 174 -14.46 -43.18 0.13
C PRO A 174 -13.35 -43.56 1.11
N ILE A 175 -13.68 -43.54 2.41
CA ILE A 175 -12.82 -44.06 3.45
C ILE A 175 -12.78 -45.58 3.21
N ILE A 176 -11.70 -46.06 2.59
CA ILE A 176 -11.45 -47.50 2.52
C ILE A 176 -11.05 -47.92 3.93
N THR A 177 -12.04 -48.34 4.72
CA THR A 177 -11.79 -49.06 5.97
C THR A 177 -11.14 -50.39 5.58
N GLN A 178 -9.81 -50.44 5.62
CA GLN A 178 -9.08 -51.70 5.55
C GLN A 178 -9.51 -52.53 6.77
N LEU A 179 -10.47 -53.43 6.59
CA LEU A 179 -10.77 -54.47 7.57
C LEU A 179 -9.51 -55.32 7.69
N SER A 180 -8.71 -55.03 8.72
CA SER A 180 -7.64 -55.91 9.20
C SER A 180 -8.27 -57.25 9.55
N GLN A 181 -8.17 -58.23 8.64
CA GLN A 181 -8.40 -59.64 8.95
C GLN A 181 -7.29 -60.08 9.91
N ARG A 182 -7.50 -59.93 11.22
CA ARG A 182 -6.68 -60.62 12.21
C ARG A 182 -7.04 -62.11 12.14
N SER A 183 -6.15 -62.89 11.54
CA SER A 183 -6.20 -64.35 11.59
C SER A 183 -5.98 -64.83 13.02
N TYR A 184 -6.99 -65.42 13.64
CA TYR A 184 -6.86 -66.13 14.92
C TYR A 184 -6.26 -67.51 14.67
N ALA A 185 -4.96 -67.56 14.40
CA ALA A 185 -4.21 -68.79 14.24
C ALA A 185 -3.08 -68.86 15.28
N ASN A 186 -3.40 -68.64 16.57
CA ASN A 186 -2.55 -69.07 17.67
C ASN A 186 -3.29 -68.97 19.01
N MET A 187 -4.23 -69.87 19.26
CA MET A 187 -4.74 -70.11 20.62
C MET A 187 -4.41 -71.56 20.94
N GLY A 188 -3.25 -71.78 21.57
CA GLY A 188 -2.90 -73.08 22.16
C GLY A 188 -3.85 -73.41 23.33
N PRO A 189 -3.96 -74.68 23.73
CA PRO A 189 -4.89 -75.08 24.77
C PRO A 189 -4.46 -74.50 26.12
N VAL A 190 -5.30 -73.65 26.71
CA VAL A 190 -5.15 -73.16 28.08
C VAL A 190 -5.79 -74.20 29.00
N SER A 191 -4.97 -74.91 29.77
CA SER A 191 -5.43 -75.85 30.81
C SER A 191 -6.26 -75.13 31.88
N PRO A 192 -7.41 -75.68 32.33
CA PRO A 192 -8.19 -75.08 33.40
C PRO A 192 -7.57 -75.43 34.76
N GLN A 193 -6.88 -74.46 35.38
CA GLN A 193 -6.52 -74.56 36.79
C GLN A 193 -7.75 -74.17 37.62
N TRP A 194 -8.42 -75.17 38.15
CA TRP A 194 -9.39 -75.08 39.22
C TRP A 194 -8.72 -74.47 40.47
N MET A 195 -9.28 -73.40 41.01
CA MET A 195 -9.12 -73.04 42.43
C MET A 195 -10.49 -72.60 42.95
N ALA A 196 -10.87 -73.21 44.06
CA ALA A 196 -12.20 -73.23 44.68
C ALA A 196 -12.64 -71.86 45.22
N PRO A 197 -13.96 -71.65 45.44
CA PRO A 197 -14.47 -70.47 46.12
C PRO A 197 -14.11 -70.50 47.62
N ASP A 198 -13.52 -69.41 48.11
CA ASP A 198 -13.30 -69.19 49.54
C ASP A 198 -14.65 -69.10 50.26
N ALA A 199 -14.69 -69.85 51.37
CA ALA A 199 -15.83 -70.02 52.24
C ALA A 199 -16.28 -68.69 52.87
N CYS A 200 -17.60 -68.49 52.90
CA CYS A 200 -18.25 -67.63 53.88
C CYS A 200 -17.98 -68.20 55.28
N ASP A 201 -17.43 -67.40 56.18
CA ASP A 201 -17.47 -67.68 57.61
C ASP A 201 -18.56 -66.83 58.27
N ASP A 202 -19.31 -67.52 59.12
CA ASP A 202 -20.50 -67.15 59.85
C ASP A 202 -20.14 -66.26 61.06
N GLY A 203 -21.13 -65.58 61.62
CA GLY A 203 -20.97 -64.62 62.71
C GLY A 203 -20.86 -65.23 64.11
N THR A 204 -21.17 -64.34 65.08
CA THR A 204 -21.26 -64.52 66.56
C THR A 204 -19.91 -64.52 67.31
N LEU A 205 -19.70 -63.71 68.36
CA LEU A 205 -20.58 -63.21 69.44
C LEU A 205 -20.36 -61.71 69.76
#